data_AF-A0A917U6E2-F1
#
_entry.id   AF-A0A917U6E2-F1
#
_cell.length_a   1.000
_cell.length_b   1.000
_cell.length_c   1.000
_cell.angle_alpha   90.00
_cell.angle_beta   90.00
_cell.angle_gamma   90.00
#
_symmetry.space_group_name_H-M   'P 1'
#
loop_
_entity.id
_entity.type
_entity.pdbx_description
1 polymer ?
#
loop_
_entity_poly.entity_id
_entity_poly.type
_entity_poly.pdbx_seq_one_letter_code
_entity_poly.pdbx_strand_id
1 'polypeptide(L)'
;MGVPDGVPVQRDAIVLDSQVDRNHQAHAGDGLGADAAPQPDPESPRYTRAVLTDAGWNLVVAAAPGHVTAVRRYVIDGLTDEQVAALREVARHVTEQVDEAAAEESRRP
;
A
#
# COMPACT_ATOMS: atom_id res chain seq x y z
N MET A 1 18.96 -17.56 18.89
CA MET A 1 18.57 -17.56 17.46
C MET A 1 17.81 -16.26 17.25
N GLY A 2 18.49 -15.23 16.75
CA GLY A 2 17.96 -13.86 16.69
C GLY A 2 16.91 -13.71 15.60
N VAL A 3 15.80 -13.04 15.92
CA VAL A 3 14.83 -12.59 14.92
C VAL A 3 15.58 -11.61 14.00
N PRO A 4 15.61 -11.80 12.67
CA PRO A 4 16.29 -10.84 11.80
C PRO A 4 15.58 -9.50 11.90
N ASP A 5 16.37 -8.45 12.15
CA ASP A 5 15.92 -7.06 12.09
C ASP A 5 15.21 -6.82 10.75
N GLY A 6 14.04 -6.18 10.83
CA GLY A 6 13.15 -5.96 9.70
C GLY A 6 13.86 -5.31 8.52
N VAL A 7 13.42 -5.66 7.31
CA VAL A 7 13.84 -4.99 6.07
C VAL A 7 13.66 -3.47 6.27
N PRO A 8 14.68 -2.64 5.97
CA PRO A 8 14.53 -1.20 6.05
C PRO A 8 13.40 -0.76 5.11
N VAL A 9 12.30 -0.29 5.69
CA VAL A 9 11.19 0.32 4.94
C VAL A 9 11.65 1.69 4.47
N GLN A 10 11.80 1.85 3.16
CA GLN A 10 12.30 3.07 2.54
C GLN A 10 11.21 4.15 2.60
N ARG A 11 11.57 5.38 3.01
CA ARG A 11 10.66 6.54 3.19
C ARG A 11 10.12 7.13 1.89
N ASP A 12 10.62 6.67 0.75
CA ASP A 12 10.37 7.28 -0.54
C ASP A 12 8.96 6.91 -0.98
N ALA A 13 8.00 7.78 -0.64
CA ALA A 13 6.61 7.81 -1.07
C ALA A 13 5.94 6.43 -1.12
N ILE A 14 5.12 6.11 -0.11
CA ILE A 14 3.94 5.29 -0.41
C ILE A 14 3.09 6.16 -1.33
N VAL A 15 3.34 6.08 -2.64
CA VAL A 15 2.34 6.43 -3.62
C VAL A 15 1.24 5.41 -3.35
N LEU A 16 0.25 5.81 -2.56
CA LEU A 16 -1.05 5.17 -2.64
C LEU A 16 -1.46 5.45 -4.08
N ASP A 17 -1.19 4.50 -4.97
CA ASP A 17 -1.79 4.45 -6.30
C ASP A 17 -3.28 4.17 -6.04
N SER A 18 -3.94 5.23 -5.58
CA SER A 18 -5.34 5.25 -5.29
C SER A 18 -6.06 5.37 -6.63
N GLN A 19 -5.99 4.30 -7.41
CA GLN A 19 -7.00 3.96 -8.43
C GLN A 19 -8.31 3.52 -7.78
N VAL A 20 -8.49 3.87 -6.49
CA VAL A 20 -9.75 3.81 -5.79
C VAL A 20 -10.68 4.80 -6.47
N ASP A 21 -11.47 4.21 -7.37
CA ASP A 21 -12.65 4.73 -8.04
C ASP A 21 -13.30 5.91 -7.27
N ARG A 22 -13.77 6.92 -8.02
CA ARG A 22 -14.40 8.17 -7.55
C ARG A 22 -15.48 7.94 -6.48
N ASN A 23 -16.01 6.73 -6.39
CA ASN A 23 -16.99 6.28 -5.41
C ASN A 23 -16.49 6.18 -3.95
N HIS A 24 -15.17 6.09 -3.67
CA HIS A 24 -14.67 6.00 -2.28
C HIS A 24 -14.18 7.34 -1.70
N GLN A 25 -14.11 8.41 -2.50
CA GLN A 25 -13.73 9.74 -2.01
C GLN A 25 -14.74 10.34 -1.00
N ALA A 26 -15.96 9.80 -0.93
CA ALA A 26 -17.00 10.30 -0.04
C ALA A 26 -16.77 9.97 1.46
N HIS A 27 -15.81 9.10 1.81
CA HIS A 27 -15.49 8.80 3.21
C HIS A 27 -14.06 9.20 3.64
N ALA A 28 -13.21 9.67 2.72
CA ALA A 28 -11.83 10.03 3.00
C ALA A 28 -11.61 11.51 3.40
N GLY A 29 -12.68 12.31 3.48
CA GLY A 29 -12.61 13.75 3.68
C GLY A 29 -12.19 14.24 5.07
N ASP A 30 -12.32 13.41 6.12
CA ASP A 30 -12.07 13.83 7.51
C ASP A 30 -10.96 13.05 8.23
N GLY A 31 -10.31 12.08 7.55
CA GLY A 31 -9.37 11.13 8.18
C GLY A 31 -7.89 11.31 7.85
N LEU A 32 -7.55 11.97 6.74
CA LEU A 32 -6.16 12.19 6.30
C LEU A 32 -5.58 13.46 6.93
N GLY A 33 -5.60 13.51 8.26
CA GLY A 33 -5.08 14.62 9.04
C GLY A 33 -3.56 14.79 8.91
N ALA A 34 -2.86 15.00 10.03
CA ALA A 34 -1.43 15.30 10.05
C ALA A 34 -0.52 14.18 9.51
N ASP A 35 -1.05 13.06 9.04
CA ASP A 35 -0.35 11.83 8.65
C ASP A 35 -0.02 11.75 7.15
N ALA A 36 -0.78 12.41 6.27
CA ALA A 36 -0.46 12.49 4.85
C ALA A 36 -0.80 13.87 4.26
N ALA A 37 0.07 14.39 3.39
CA ALA A 37 -0.11 15.66 2.71
C ALA A 37 -0.28 15.46 1.19
N PRO A 38 -1.24 16.15 0.55
CA PRO A 38 -1.40 16.09 -0.90
C PRO A 38 -0.25 16.82 -1.61
N GLN A 39 0.26 16.23 -2.70
CA GLN A 39 1.23 16.84 -3.60
C GLN A 39 0.78 16.69 -5.06
N PRO A 40 0.95 17.73 -5.91
CA PRO A 40 0.66 17.61 -7.35
C PRO A 40 1.48 16.48 -7.98
N ASP A 41 0.85 15.70 -8.84
CA ASP A 41 1.56 14.73 -9.64
C ASP A 41 2.27 15.43 -10.83
N PRO A 42 3.60 15.27 -10.99
CA PRO A 42 4.38 15.91 -12.04
C PRO A 42 4.11 15.35 -13.44
N GLU A 43 3.56 14.14 -13.56
CA GLU A 43 3.29 13.46 -14.83
C GLU A 43 1.83 13.61 -15.27
N SER A 44 0.92 13.92 -14.34
CA SER A 44 -0.49 14.15 -14.64
C SER A 44 -1.15 15.16 -13.70
N PRO A 45 -1.62 16.32 -14.19
CA PRO A 45 -2.35 17.29 -13.37
C PRO A 45 -3.73 16.80 -12.92
N ARG A 46 -4.19 15.63 -13.39
CA ARG A 46 -5.44 14.99 -12.97
C ARG A 46 -5.30 14.23 -11.65
N TYR A 47 -4.07 13.95 -11.20
CA TYR A 47 -3.80 13.17 -10.01
C TYR A 47 -3.13 14.00 -8.91
N THR A 48 -3.41 13.62 -7.66
CA THR A 48 -2.78 14.17 -6.47
C THR A 48 -2.19 13.03 -5.69
N ARG A 49 -0.88 13.05 -5.47
CA ARG A 49 -0.17 12.06 -4.67
C ARG A 49 -0.40 12.34 -3.19
N ALA A 50 -0.69 11.32 -2.41
CA ALA A 50 -0.62 11.42 -0.95
C ALA A 50 0.81 11.08 -0.52
N VAL A 51 1.47 12.00 0.16
CA VAL A 51 2.83 11.82 0.69
C VAL A 51 2.76 11.75 2.20
N LEU A 52 3.31 10.68 2.79
CA LEU A 52 3.37 10.55 4.24
C LEU A 52 4.17 11.70 4.85
N THR A 53 3.62 12.30 5.90
CA THR A 53 4.38 13.23 6.75
C THR A 53 5.27 12.45 7.72
N ASP A 54 6.13 13.15 8.45
CA ASP A 54 6.89 12.53 9.55
C ASP A 54 5.98 11.92 10.62
N ALA A 55 4.85 12.55 10.92
CA ALA A 55 3.88 12.03 11.87
C ALA A 55 3.20 10.76 11.35
N GLY A 56 2.83 10.73 10.06
CA GLY A 56 2.27 9.54 9.41
C GLY A 56 3.28 8.40 9.31
N TRP A 57 4.55 8.72 9.03
CA TRP A 57 5.62 7.73 9.06
C TRP A 57 5.79 7.10 10.45
N ASN A 58 5.78 7.92 11.50
CA ASN A 58 5.88 7.41 12.88
C ASN A 58 4.70 6.52 13.25
N LEU A 59 3.49 6.82 12.74
CA LEU A 59 2.31 5.96 12.89
C LEU A 59 2.53 4.59 12.24
N VAL A 60 3.02 4.56 10.99
CA VAL A 60 3.33 3.30 10.28
C VAL A 60 4.36 2.48 11.05
N VAL A 61 5.45 3.10 11.50
CA VAL A 61 6.50 2.42 12.27
C VAL A 61 5.95 1.85 13.59
N ALA A 62 5.10 2.59 14.30
CA ALA A 62 4.49 2.13 15.53
C ALA A 62 3.51 0.96 15.30
N ALA A 63 2.77 0.98 14.19
CA ALA A 63 1.78 -0.05 13.85
C ALA A 63 2.40 -1.32 13.25
N ALA A 64 3.53 -1.20 12.54
CA ALA A 64 4.13 -2.28 11.76
C ALA A 64 4.38 -3.58 12.55
N PRO A 65 4.92 -3.58 13.79
CA PRO A 65 5.15 -4.82 14.54
C PRO A 65 3.85 -5.60 14.83
N GLY A 66 2.78 -4.88 15.19
CA GLY A 66 1.47 -5.47 15.44
C GLY A 66 0.84 -6.03 14.16
N HIS A 67 0.94 -5.26 13.07
CA HIS A 67 0.46 -5.69 11.76
C HIS A 67 1.19 -6.96 11.26
N VAL A 68 2.52 -6.98 11.31
CA VAL A 68 3.33 -8.14 10.89
C VAL A 68 2.99 -9.38 11.73
N THR A 69 2.79 -9.20 13.04
CA THR A 69 2.39 -10.29 13.93
C THR A 69 1.03 -10.87 13.54
N ALA A 70 0.06 -10.02 13.22
CA ALA A 70 -1.26 -10.45 12.78
C ALA A 70 -1.20 -11.20 11.44
N VAL A 71 -0.50 -10.66 10.44
CA VAL A 71 -0.36 -11.30 9.12
C VAL A 71 0.33 -12.65 9.24
N ARG A 72 1.44 -12.74 10.00
CA ARG A 72 2.10 -14.03 10.23
C ARG A 72 1.17 -15.04 10.87
N ARG A 73 0.52 -14.67 11.98
CA ARG A 73 -0.34 -15.58 12.74
C ARG A 73 -1.54 -16.09 11.94
N TYR A 74 -2.22 -15.21 11.22
CA TYR A 74 -3.52 -15.54 10.61
C TYR A 74 -3.42 -15.98 9.15
N VAL A 75 -2.30 -15.69 8.49
CA VAL A 75 -2.13 -15.99 7.06
C VAL A 75 -0.96 -16.91 6.81
N ILE A 76 0.23 -16.60 7.34
CA ILE A 76 1.47 -17.26 6.90
C ILE A 76 1.81 -18.52 7.71
N ASP A 77 1.76 -18.47 9.04
CA ASP A 77 2.26 -19.53 9.92
C ASP A 77 1.48 -20.85 9.78
N GLY A 78 0.27 -20.81 9.20
CA GLY A 78 -0.56 -21.98 8.94
C GLY A 78 -0.36 -22.62 7.56
N LEU A 79 0.52 -22.08 6.72
CA LEU A 79 0.73 -22.53 5.34
C LEU A 79 2.04 -23.32 5.19
N THR A 80 2.04 -24.30 4.30
CA THR A 80 3.29 -24.92 3.82
C THR A 80 4.03 -24.00 2.85
N ASP A 81 5.31 -24.29 2.60
CA ASP A 81 6.12 -23.51 1.66
C ASP A 81 5.51 -23.50 0.24
N GLU A 82 4.95 -24.63 -0.20
CA GLU A 82 4.25 -24.73 -1.50
C GLU A 82 2.98 -23.87 -1.53
N GLN A 83 2.25 -23.79 -0.43
CA GLN A 83 1.06 -22.95 -0.33
C GLN A 83 1.42 -21.46 -0.30
N VAL A 84 2.51 -21.08 0.36
CA VAL A 84 3.04 -19.71 0.32
C VAL A 84 3.48 -19.34 -1.10
N ALA A 85 4.12 -20.27 -1.82
CA ALA A 85 4.48 -20.06 -3.23
C ALA A 85 3.24 -19.87 -4.11
N ALA A 86 2.22 -20.71 -3.95
CA ALA A 86 0.95 -20.57 -4.69
C ALA A 86 0.25 -19.24 -4.38
N LEU A 87 0.21 -18.82 -3.11
CA LEU A 87 -0.36 -17.54 -2.70
C LEU A 87 0.35 -16.36 -3.37
N ARG A 88 1.69 -16.41 -3.44
CA ARG A 88 2.50 -15.39 -4.13
C ARG A 88 2.13 -15.29 -5.61
N GLU A 89 2.03 -16.43 -6.30
CA GLU A 89 1.70 -16.44 -7.74
C GLU A 89 0.32 -15.85 -8.02
N VAL A 90 -0.68 -16.22 -7.21
CA VAL A 90 -2.03 -15.66 -7.34
C VAL A 90 -2.05 -14.16 -7.05
N ALA A 91 -1.42 -13.72 -5.96
CA ALA A 91 -1.37 -12.31 -5.60
C ALA A 91 -0.67 -11.46 -6.67
N ARG A 92 0.41 -11.97 -7.26
CA ARG A 92 1.13 -11.32 -8.37
C ARG A 92 0.22 -11.16 -9.58
N HIS A 93 -0.45 -12.24 -10.01
CA HIS A 93 -1.37 -12.19 -11.15
C HIS A 93 -2.50 -11.18 -10.95
N VAL A 94 -3.11 -11.16 -9.75
CA VAL A 94 -4.16 -10.18 -9.41
C VAL A 94 -3.62 -8.74 -9.49
N THR A 95 -2.43 -8.50 -8.95
CA THR A 95 -1.81 -7.17 -8.96
C THR A 95 -1.55 -6.70 -10.40
N GLU A 96 -0.98 -7.57 -11.25
CA GLU A 96 -0.74 -7.27 -12.67
C GLU A 96 -2.03 -6.87 -13.41
N GLN A 97 -3.14 -7.53 -13.13
CA GLN A 97 -4.44 -7.20 -13.75
C GLN A 97 -5.01 -5.88 -13.26
N VAL A 98 -4.82 -5.54 -11.98
CA VAL A 98 -5.23 -4.24 -11.42
C VAL A 98 -4.40 -3.11 -12.04
N ASP A 99 -3.08 -3.28 -12.13
CA ASP A 99 -2.17 -2.29 -12.70
C ASP A 99 -2.48 -2.05 -14.19
N GLU A 100 -2.79 -3.12 -14.94
CA GLU A 100 -3.18 -3.03 -16.35
C GLU A 100 -4.50 -2.26 -16.52
N ALA A 101 -5.50 -2.54 -15.67
CA ALA A 101 -6.77 -1.82 -15.68
C ALA A 101 -6.58 -0.32 -15.38
N ALA A 102 -5.74 0.01 -14.39
CA ALA A 102 -5.40 1.38 -14.00
C ALA A 102 -4.69 2.17 -15.13
N ALA A 103 -3.78 1.50 -15.84
CA ALA A 103 -3.07 2.09 -16.96
C ALA A 103 -4.00 2.37 -18.15
N GLU A 104 -5.00 1.52 -18.39
CA GLU A 104 -6.00 1.73 -19.43
C GLU A 104 -6.96 2.88 -19.09
N GLU A 105 -7.39 2.99 -17.84
CA GLU A 105 -8.22 4.12 -17.39
C GLU A 105 -7.49 5.46 -17.53
N SER A 106 -6.21 5.51 -17.18
CA SER A 106 -5.36 6.69 -17.33
C SER A 106 -5.14 7.12 -18.78
N ARG A 107 -5.24 6.18 -19.74
CA ARG A 107 -5.07 6.42 -21.18
C ARG A 107 -6.35 6.93 -21.87
N ARG A 108 -7.52 6.77 -21.24
CA ARG A 108 -8.78 7.31 -21.78
C ARG A 108 -8.77 8.86 -21.76
N PRO A 109 -9.14 9.52 -22.88
CA PRO A 109 -9.08 10.98 -23.01
C PRO A 109 -10.04 11.72 -22.08
#